data_AF-A0A815V1T2-F1
#
_entry.id   AF-A0A815V1T2-F1
#
_cell.length_a   1.000
_cell.length_b   1.000
_cell.length_c   1.000
_cell.angle_alpha   90.00
_cell.angle_beta   90.00
_cell.angle_gamma   90.00
#
_symmetry.space_group_name_H-M   'P 1'
#
loop_
_entity.id
_entity.type
_entity.pdbx_description
1 polymer ?
#
loop_
_entity_poly.entity_id
_entity_poly.type
_entity_poly.pdbx_seq_one_letter_code
_entity_poly.pdbx_strand_id
1 'polypeptide(L)'
;MADSDIDDFKIAFFHKFKSLEWEYLQSLSNDKKKLLSHKRRLKNYNPCHILEYGEIFATLCGLKPCTLLAHYVMHEYATGLVEKALKPLFDEFQLEKEGFELWQLKSPVTELYKGGWIFANKKHEQYSLVKQVFATTSLSINKVDIGRALGYPLPYGKYTIEYIDDTESEERNTCCVRTVEYTVGEGNFSIIIQHFYQYAELWKKIGRNLTIDLSEHPTMEKWFMDIQNG
;
A
#
# COMPACT_ATOMS: atom_id res chain seq x y z
N MET A 1 -15.82 11.43 -14.19
CA MET A 1 -15.24 11.85 -12.90
C MET A 1 -14.47 13.12 -13.17
N ALA A 2 -14.68 14.18 -12.39
CA ALA A 2 -13.97 15.44 -12.60
C ALA A 2 -12.47 15.19 -12.48
N ASP A 3 -11.72 15.70 -13.46
CA ASP A 3 -10.27 15.67 -13.50
C ASP A 3 -9.75 16.67 -12.45
N SER A 4 -9.90 16.34 -11.17
CA SER A 4 -9.28 17.15 -10.12
C SER A 4 -7.79 16.93 -10.22
N ASP A 5 -7.06 18.00 -10.53
CA ASP A 5 -5.62 18.06 -10.35
C ASP A 5 -5.26 17.59 -8.94
N ILE A 6 -4.11 16.92 -8.82
CA ILE A 6 -3.61 16.53 -7.50
C ILE A 6 -3.12 17.80 -6.81
N ASP A 7 -3.66 18.09 -5.63
CA ASP A 7 -3.23 19.24 -4.84
C ASP A 7 -1.70 19.23 -4.62
N ASP A 8 -1.04 20.39 -4.81
CA ASP A 8 0.41 20.52 -4.68
C ASP A 8 0.95 19.96 -3.35
N PHE A 9 0.19 20.10 -2.26
CA PHE A 9 0.60 19.59 -0.96
C PHE A 9 0.69 18.06 -0.95
N LYS A 10 -0.15 17.35 -1.71
CA LYS A 10 -0.11 15.88 -1.81
C LYS A 10 1.12 15.42 -2.56
N ILE A 11 1.52 16.16 -3.60
CA ILE A 11 2.77 15.92 -4.34
C ILE A 11 3.98 16.18 -3.42
N ALA A 12 3.97 17.30 -2.69
CA ALA A 12 5.02 17.61 -1.73
C ALA A 12 5.12 16.56 -0.61
N PHE A 13 3.97 16.12 -0.07
CA PHE A 13 3.90 15.05 0.92
C PHE A 13 4.48 13.74 0.35
N PHE A 14 4.09 13.36 -0.86
CA PHE A 14 4.57 12.13 -1.53
C PHE A 14 6.10 12.08 -1.57
N HIS A 15 6.74 13.13 -2.07
CA HIS A 15 8.20 13.17 -2.18
C HIS A 15 8.89 13.13 -0.82
N LYS A 16 8.36 13.86 0.18
CA LYS A 16 8.93 13.86 1.53
C LYS A 16 8.76 12.50 2.22
N PHE A 17 7.58 11.90 2.14
CA PHE A 17 7.31 10.61 2.77
C PHE A 17 8.20 9.53 2.16
N LYS A 18 8.28 9.47 0.82
CA LYS A 18 9.16 8.56 0.10
C LYS A 18 10.63 8.67 0.54
N SER A 19 11.15 9.89 0.75
CA SER A 19 12.51 10.10 1.27
C SER A 19 12.67 9.58 2.70
N LEU A 20 11.77 9.97 3.61
CA LEU A 20 11.85 9.60 5.02
C LEU A 20 11.66 8.10 5.25
N GLU A 21 10.77 7.46 4.49
CA GLU A 21 10.59 6.02 4.49
C GLU A 21 11.89 5.31 4.09
N TRP A 22 12.52 5.77 3.00
CA TRP A 22 13.80 5.21 2.55
C TRP A 22 14.89 5.37 3.62
N GLU A 23 15.03 6.56 4.20
CA GLU A 23 15.99 6.84 5.26
C GLU A 23 15.76 5.95 6.49
N TYR A 24 14.50 5.78 6.90
CA TYR A 24 14.13 4.88 7.99
C TYR A 24 14.59 3.45 7.71
N LEU A 25 14.25 2.90 6.54
CA LEU A 25 14.63 1.55 6.14
C LEU A 25 16.15 1.36 6.09
N GLN A 26 16.89 2.36 5.61
CA GLN A 26 18.35 2.34 5.59
C GLN A 26 18.96 2.39 6.99
N SER A 27 18.33 3.10 7.93
CA SER A 27 18.78 3.24 9.32
C SER A 27 18.62 1.97 10.17
N LEU A 28 17.84 0.99 9.70
CA LEU A 28 17.60 -0.24 10.46
C LEU A 28 18.89 -1.04 10.67
N SER A 29 19.01 -1.65 11.84
CA SER A 29 20.11 -2.58 12.13
C SER A 29 20.06 -3.81 11.21
N ASN A 30 21.21 -4.46 11.04
CA ASN A 30 21.29 -5.68 10.21
C ASN A 30 20.34 -6.78 10.67
N ASP A 31 20.11 -6.92 11.98
CA ASP A 31 19.18 -7.92 12.52
C ASP A 31 17.73 -7.61 12.15
N LYS A 32 17.32 -6.34 12.21
CA LYS A 32 16.00 -5.90 11.75
C LYS A 32 15.83 -6.07 10.24
N LYS A 33 16.85 -5.72 9.46
CA LYS A 33 16.88 -5.95 8.00
C LYS A 33 16.73 -7.44 7.65
N LYS A 34 17.38 -8.34 8.42
CA LYS A 34 17.18 -9.79 8.28
C LYS A 34 15.74 -10.20 8.57
N LEU A 35 15.13 -9.71 9.64
CA LEU A 35 13.72 -10.01 9.95
C LEU A 35 12.76 -9.56 8.85
N LEU A 36 13.02 -8.40 8.22
CA LEU A 36 12.22 -7.91 7.09
C LEU A 36 12.42 -8.72 5.80
N SER A 37 13.59 -9.36 5.62
CA SER A 37 13.86 -10.23 4.47
C SER A 37 13.22 -11.63 4.55
N HIS A 38 12.61 -11.99 5.69
CA HIS A 38 12.34 -13.39 6.07
C HIS A 38 11.42 -14.18 5.11
N LYS A 39 10.62 -13.54 4.22
CA LYS A 39 9.58 -14.26 3.48
C LYS A 39 9.77 -14.51 1.98
N ARG A 40 10.83 -14.05 1.31
CA ARG A 40 10.77 -13.98 -0.17
C ARG A 40 11.87 -14.63 -0.99
N ARG A 41 12.56 -15.67 -0.50
CA ARG A 41 13.72 -16.25 -1.23
C ARG A 41 14.82 -15.22 -1.53
N LEU A 42 14.72 -14.02 -0.95
CA LEU A 42 15.73 -12.98 -1.06
C LEU A 42 16.83 -13.37 -0.08
N LYS A 43 17.96 -13.80 -0.63
CA LYS A 43 19.15 -14.07 0.20
C LYS A 43 19.62 -12.80 0.92
N ASN A 44 19.24 -11.63 0.41
CA ASN A 44 19.66 -10.32 0.89
C ASN A 44 18.44 -9.40 1.08
N TYR A 45 18.47 -8.59 2.14
CA TYR A 45 17.50 -7.52 2.36
C TYR A 45 17.52 -6.53 1.19
N ASN A 46 16.35 -6.27 0.59
CA ASN A 46 16.14 -5.20 -0.37
C ASN A 46 14.96 -4.32 0.11
N PRO A 47 15.20 -3.07 0.54
CA PRO A 47 14.14 -2.18 1.02
C PRO A 47 13.08 -1.89 -0.05
N CYS A 48 13.41 -1.98 -1.34
CA CYS A 48 12.49 -1.70 -2.45
C CYS A 48 11.24 -2.59 -2.47
N HIS A 49 11.24 -3.71 -1.74
CA HIS A 49 10.12 -4.66 -1.71
C HIS A 49 9.17 -4.45 -0.52
N ILE A 50 9.44 -3.47 0.34
CA ILE A 50 8.69 -3.20 1.59
C ILE A 50 8.33 -1.72 1.74
N LEU A 51 8.39 -0.95 0.65
CA LEU A 51 8.00 0.46 0.63
C LEU A 51 6.48 0.58 0.64
N GLU A 52 5.95 1.54 1.41
CA GLU A 52 4.52 1.78 1.64
C GLU A 52 4.06 3.12 1.05
N TYR A 53 4.96 3.93 0.48
CA TYR A 53 4.63 5.26 -0.05
C TYR A 53 3.51 5.23 -1.10
N GLY A 54 3.41 4.15 -1.88
CA GLY A 54 2.37 3.99 -2.89
C GLY A 54 0.98 3.86 -2.28
N GLU A 55 0.81 2.91 -1.35
CA GLU A 55 -0.42 2.72 -0.59
C GLU A 55 -0.85 4.01 0.13
N ILE A 56 0.09 4.69 0.81
CA ILE A 56 -0.19 5.94 1.53
C ILE A 56 -0.64 7.05 0.56
N PHE A 57 0.02 7.18 -0.59
CA PHE A 57 -0.32 8.19 -1.58
C PHE A 57 -1.70 7.95 -2.20
N ALA A 58 -2.05 6.69 -2.49
CA ALA A 58 -3.38 6.33 -2.98
C ALA A 58 -4.47 6.65 -1.94
N THR A 59 -4.21 6.43 -0.65
CA THR A 59 -5.11 6.86 0.45
C THR A 59 -5.23 8.38 0.53
N LEU A 60 -4.12 9.10 0.43
CA LEU A 60 -4.08 10.57 0.45
C LEU A 60 -4.88 11.19 -0.70
N CYS A 61 -4.87 10.54 -1.86
CA CYS A 61 -5.64 10.97 -3.03
C CYS A 61 -7.09 10.49 -3.02
N GLY A 62 -7.50 9.74 -1.99
CA GLY A 62 -8.87 9.22 -1.87
C GLY A 62 -9.20 8.10 -2.84
N LEU A 63 -8.21 7.48 -3.49
CA LEU A 63 -8.39 6.27 -4.27
C LEU A 63 -8.58 5.05 -3.36
N LYS A 64 -7.99 5.10 -2.16
CA LYS A 64 -8.18 4.10 -1.11
C LYS A 64 -8.87 4.68 0.12
N PRO A 65 -9.63 3.86 0.85
CA PRO A 65 -10.15 4.21 2.17
C PRO A 65 -9.06 4.33 3.24
N CYS A 66 -8.09 3.41 3.25
CA CYS A 66 -6.99 3.40 4.20
C CYS A 66 -5.79 2.58 3.71
N THR A 67 -4.68 2.77 4.42
CA THR A 67 -3.45 1.96 4.35
C THR A 67 -3.22 1.29 5.69
N LEU A 68 -2.93 -0.02 5.67
CA LEU A 68 -2.48 -0.78 6.82
C LEU A 68 -0.96 -0.94 6.78
N LEU A 69 -0.29 -0.37 7.77
CA LEU A 69 1.14 -0.53 7.97
C LEU A 69 1.36 -1.66 8.97
N ALA A 70 1.88 -2.80 8.52
CA ALA A 70 2.17 -3.93 9.40
C ALA A 70 3.25 -4.84 8.80
N HIS A 71 4.02 -5.49 9.67
CA HIS A 71 4.90 -6.58 9.26
C HIS A 71 4.70 -7.78 10.19
N TYR A 72 4.48 -8.96 9.60
CA TYR A 72 4.07 -10.15 10.35
C TYR A 72 5.19 -10.75 11.24
N VAL A 73 6.46 -10.39 11.02
CA VAL A 73 7.61 -10.84 11.85
C VAL A 73 8.13 -9.73 12.76
N MET A 74 8.20 -8.52 12.23
CA MET A 74 8.86 -7.39 12.88
C MET A 74 7.76 -6.40 13.27
N HIS A 75 7.04 -6.70 14.33
CA HIS A 75 5.86 -5.93 14.72
C HIS A 75 6.17 -4.46 15.04
N GLU A 76 7.40 -4.16 15.46
CA GLU A 76 7.86 -2.78 15.68
C GLU A 76 8.16 -2.00 14.39
N TYR A 77 8.15 -2.67 13.22
CA TYR A 77 8.37 -2.04 11.91
C TYR A 77 7.44 -0.86 11.68
N ALA A 78 6.13 -1.09 11.84
CA ALA A 78 5.10 -0.11 11.56
C ALA A 78 5.21 1.11 12.49
N THR A 79 5.43 0.88 13.79
CA THR A 79 5.65 1.97 14.75
C THR A 79 6.87 2.80 14.38
N GLY A 80 7.99 2.18 14.03
CA GLY A 80 9.19 2.92 13.62
C GLY A 80 8.98 3.74 12.35
N LEU A 81 8.31 3.18 11.34
CA LEU A 81 7.97 3.90 10.10
C LEU A 81 7.05 5.09 10.40
N VAL A 82 6.02 4.88 11.24
CA VAL A 82 5.09 5.93 11.61
C VAL A 82 5.79 7.05 12.38
N GLU A 83 6.58 6.72 13.39
CA GLU A 83 7.24 7.73 14.23
C GLU A 83 8.31 8.52 13.48
N LYS A 84 9.03 7.89 12.55
CA LYS A 84 10.16 8.51 11.84
C LYS A 84 9.79 9.16 10.52
N ALA A 85 8.77 8.65 9.82
CA ALA A 85 8.40 9.14 8.49
C ALA A 85 6.99 9.75 8.46
N LEU A 86 5.96 9.03 8.92
CA LEU A 86 4.58 9.46 8.69
C LEU A 86 4.13 10.58 9.63
N LYS A 87 4.38 10.45 10.94
CA LYS A 87 3.91 11.40 11.96
C LYS A 87 4.49 12.81 11.78
N PRO A 88 5.79 13.00 11.48
CA PRO A 88 6.33 14.33 11.20
C PRO A 88 5.58 15.03 10.07
N LEU A 89 5.25 14.30 9.00
CA LEU A 89 4.51 14.85 7.86
C LEU A 89 3.02 15.02 8.16
N PHE A 90 2.45 14.15 8.98
CA PHE A 90 1.07 14.28 9.45
C PHE A 90 0.86 15.62 10.17
N ASP A 91 1.83 16.01 11.01
CA ASP A 91 1.83 17.29 11.71
C ASP A 91 2.15 18.45 10.75
N GLU A 92 3.20 18.32 9.92
CA GLU A 92 3.63 19.36 8.98
C GLU A 92 2.52 19.78 8.01
N PHE A 93 1.86 18.79 7.39
CA PHE A 93 0.78 19.01 6.42
C PHE A 93 -0.60 19.10 7.06
N GLN A 94 -0.69 19.09 8.39
CA GLN A 94 -1.94 19.19 9.14
C GLN A 94 -3.02 18.18 8.68
N LEU A 95 -2.61 16.94 8.40
CA LEU A 95 -3.45 15.94 7.74
C LEU A 95 -4.75 15.63 8.51
N GLU A 96 -4.77 15.81 9.84
CA GLU A 96 -6.01 15.68 10.62
C GLU A 96 -7.11 16.65 10.16
N LYS A 97 -6.74 17.90 9.90
CA LYS A 97 -7.65 18.95 9.40
C LYS A 97 -8.09 18.68 7.96
N GLU A 98 -7.21 18.06 7.19
CA GLU A 98 -7.52 17.60 5.83
C GLU A 98 -8.43 16.38 5.78
N GLY A 99 -8.80 15.81 6.93
CA GLY A 99 -9.73 14.70 7.01
C GLY A 99 -9.06 13.34 7.05
N PHE A 100 -7.79 13.26 7.43
CA PHE A 100 -7.11 11.98 7.67
C PHE A 100 -7.08 11.63 9.16
N GLU A 101 -6.87 10.36 9.46
CA GLU A 101 -6.70 9.85 10.83
C GLU A 101 -5.59 8.79 10.81
N LEU A 102 -4.77 8.79 11.87
CA LEU A 102 -3.65 7.87 12.04
C LEU A 102 -3.72 7.26 13.43
N TRP A 103 -3.83 5.94 13.54
CA TRP A 103 -3.89 5.26 14.82
C TRP A 103 -3.26 3.88 14.80
N GLN A 104 -2.78 3.45 15.97
CA GLN A 104 -2.31 2.09 16.18
C GLN A 104 -3.48 1.15 16.45
N LEU A 105 -3.41 -0.07 15.92
CA LEU A 105 -4.37 -1.12 16.21
C LEU A 105 -4.30 -1.51 17.70
N LYS A 106 -5.42 -1.38 18.41
CA LYS A 106 -5.53 -1.80 19.82
C LYS A 106 -5.52 -3.31 19.99
N SER A 107 -5.95 -4.04 18.96
CA SER A 107 -5.95 -5.49 18.92
C SER A 107 -5.70 -5.94 17.48
N PRO A 108 -4.93 -7.01 17.26
CA PRO A 108 -4.69 -7.51 15.92
C PRO A 108 -6.00 -8.00 15.30
N VAL A 109 -6.34 -7.51 14.10
CA VAL A 109 -7.45 -8.06 13.30
C VAL A 109 -7.12 -9.50 12.88
N THR A 110 -5.84 -9.77 12.65
CA THR A 110 -5.25 -11.11 12.53
C THR A 110 -3.86 -11.09 13.15
N GLU A 111 -3.30 -12.23 13.56
CA GLU A 111 -1.93 -12.33 14.11
C GLU A 111 -0.87 -11.67 13.21
N LEU A 112 -1.12 -11.61 11.89
CA LEU A 112 -0.23 -10.98 10.93
C LEU A 112 -0.11 -9.45 11.11
N TYR A 113 -1.07 -8.82 11.78
CA TYR A 113 -1.19 -7.36 11.90
C TYR A 113 -0.94 -6.86 13.32
N LYS A 114 -0.32 -7.67 14.18
CA LYS A 114 0.05 -7.26 15.52
C LYS A 114 1.00 -6.05 15.47
N GLY A 115 0.68 -5.03 16.26
CA GLY A 115 1.42 -3.76 16.29
C GLY A 115 1.18 -2.86 15.08
N GLY A 116 0.26 -3.23 14.18
CA GLY A 116 -0.01 -2.47 12.97
C GLY A 116 -0.62 -1.09 13.23
N TRP A 117 -0.51 -0.23 12.22
CA TRP A 117 -1.06 1.11 12.19
C TRP A 117 -1.99 1.29 10.99
N ILE A 118 -3.00 2.14 11.15
CA ILE A 118 -3.91 2.53 10.09
C ILE A 118 -3.74 4.01 9.80
N PHE A 119 -3.48 4.34 8.54
CA PHE A 119 -3.64 5.68 7.98
C PHE A 119 -4.92 5.68 7.13
N ALA A 120 -5.95 6.44 7.53
CA ALA A 120 -7.25 6.41 6.86
C ALA A 120 -7.74 7.78 6.42
N ASN A 121 -8.53 7.78 5.36
CA ASN A 121 -9.23 8.95 4.84
C ASN A 121 -10.67 8.97 5.37
N LYS A 122 -10.99 9.91 6.28
CA LYS A 122 -12.31 10.06 6.91
C LYS A 122 -13.40 10.48 5.91
N LYS A 123 -13.00 11.04 4.77
CA LYS A 123 -13.91 11.51 3.71
C LYS A 123 -14.25 10.39 2.69
N HIS A 124 -13.57 9.25 2.73
CA HIS A 124 -13.83 8.14 1.83
C HIS A 124 -15.15 7.44 2.18
N GLU A 125 -15.93 7.02 1.18
CA GLU A 125 -17.27 6.43 1.38
C GLU A 125 -17.23 5.14 2.23
N GLN A 126 -16.12 4.40 2.16
CA GLN A 126 -15.90 3.16 2.91
C GLN A 126 -15.29 3.38 4.32
N TYR A 127 -15.13 4.62 4.78
CA TYR A 127 -14.49 4.90 6.08
C TYR A 127 -15.20 4.23 7.27
N SER A 128 -16.54 4.10 7.21
CA SER A 128 -17.31 3.37 8.23
C SER A 128 -16.88 1.90 8.33
N LEU A 129 -16.64 1.24 7.20
CA LEU A 129 -16.13 -0.13 7.14
C LEU A 129 -14.70 -0.21 7.69
N VAL A 130 -13.83 0.77 7.42
CA VAL A 130 -12.49 0.86 8.01
C VAL A 130 -12.56 0.85 9.53
N LYS A 131 -13.43 1.66 10.14
CA LYS A 131 -13.59 1.68 11.59
C LYS A 131 -14.17 0.38 12.13
N GLN A 132 -15.16 -0.18 11.46
CA GLN A 132 -15.73 -1.48 11.84
C GLN A 132 -14.66 -2.57 11.88
N VAL A 133 -13.80 -2.64 10.86
CA VAL A 133 -12.76 -3.66 10.72
C VAL A 133 -11.57 -3.41 11.64
N PHE A 134 -11.05 -2.18 11.71
CA PHE A 134 -9.76 -1.93 12.35
C PHE A 134 -9.81 -1.21 13.70
N ALA A 135 -10.94 -0.60 14.07
CA ALA A 135 -11.08 0.09 15.36
C ALA A 135 -11.89 -0.72 16.39
N THR A 136 -12.65 -1.72 15.97
CA THR A 136 -13.46 -2.56 16.86
C THR A 136 -12.62 -3.72 17.43
N THR A 137 -12.74 -3.97 18.73
CA THR A 137 -11.98 -5.03 19.45
C THR A 137 -12.67 -6.40 19.44
N SER A 138 -13.78 -6.57 18.70
CA SER A 138 -14.64 -7.75 18.76
C SER A 138 -14.79 -8.47 17.42
N LEU A 139 -14.68 -9.80 17.49
CA LEU A 139 -15.07 -10.83 16.51
C LEU A 139 -14.10 -11.10 15.36
N SER A 140 -14.17 -12.37 14.90
CA SER A 140 -13.49 -12.91 13.73
C SER A 140 -13.87 -12.14 12.47
N ILE A 141 -13.07 -11.14 12.12
CA ILE A 141 -13.24 -10.40 10.88
C ILE A 141 -12.77 -11.31 9.74
N ASN A 142 -13.63 -11.51 8.75
CA ASN A 142 -13.26 -12.33 7.59
C ASN A 142 -12.27 -11.55 6.69
N LYS A 143 -11.46 -12.28 5.91
CA LYS A 143 -10.46 -11.67 5.03
C LYS A 143 -11.06 -10.80 3.93
N VAL A 144 -12.32 -11.05 3.55
CA VAL A 144 -13.02 -10.29 2.52
C VAL A 144 -13.29 -8.86 3.01
N ASP A 145 -13.75 -8.69 4.24
CA ASP A 145 -14.00 -7.38 4.83
C ASP A 145 -12.70 -6.60 5.07
N ILE A 146 -11.60 -7.29 5.39
CA ILE A 146 -10.25 -6.68 5.42
C ILE A 146 -9.88 -6.14 4.04
N GLY A 147 -10.00 -6.96 3.00
CA GLY A 147 -9.70 -6.52 1.63
C GLY A 147 -10.55 -5.34 1.18
N ARG A 148 -11.85 -5.36 1.47
CA ARG A 148 -12.77 -4.24 1.19
C ARG A 148 -12.41 -2.98 1.96
N ALA A 149 -12.11 -3.11 3.26
CA ALA A 149 -11.69 -1.99 4.09
C ALA A 149 -10.37 -1.38 3.63
N LEU A 150 -9.51 -2.15 2.96
CA LEU A 150 -8.26 -1.68 2.34
C LEU A 150 -8.46 -1.22 0.88
N GLY A 151 -9.68 -1.27 0.35
CA GLY A 151 -9.99 -0.87 -1.03
C GLY A 151 -9.49 -1.83 -2.12
N TYR A 152 -9.13 -3.08 -1.78
CA TYR A 152 -8.65 -4.05 -2.76
C TYR A 152 -9.80 -4.65 -3.59
N PRO A 153 -9.57 -4.93 -4.89
CA PRO A 153 -10.57 -5.58 -5.72
C PRO A 153 -10.80 -7.03 -5.26
N LEU A 154 -12.08 -7.42 -5.20
CA LEU A 154 -12.53 -8.76 -4.83
C LEU A 154 -12.78 -9.64 -6.08
N PRO A 155 -12.69 -10.98 -5.96
CA PRO A 155 -12.56 -11.77 -4.73
C PRO A 155 -11.13 -11.93 -4.23
N TYR A 156 -11.01 -12.16 -2.92
CA TYR A 156 -9.76 -12.56 -2.27
C TYR A 156 -9.37 -13.99 -2.67
N GLY A 157 -8.07 -14.26 -2.81
CA GLY A 157 -7.60 -15.60 -3.17
C GLY A 157 -6.14 -15.84 -2.86
N LYS A 158 -5.48 -16.70 -3.65
CA LYS A 158 -4.13 -17.20 -3.39
C LYS A 158 -3.05 -16.59 -4.29
N TYR A 159 -3.43 -15.80 -5.29
CA TYR A 159 -2.51 -15.22 -6.26
C TYR A 159 -2.18 -13.80 -5.86
N THR A 160 -0.91 -13.44 -5.84
CA THR A 160 -0.46 -12.09 -5.54
C THR A 160 -0.48 -11.24 -6.80
N ILE A 161 -0.94 -10.00 -6.69
CA ILE A 161 -0.87 -8.97 -7.72
C ILE A 161 -0.07 -7.82 -7.14
N GLU A 162 0.86 -7.29 -7.92
CA GLU A 162 1.76 -6.22 -7.47
C GLU A 162 1.75 -5.08 -8.47
N TYR A 163 1.79 -3.84 -7.98
CA TYR A 163 2.03 -2.67 -8.82
C TYR A 163 3.44 -2.17 -8.60
N ILE A 164 4.18 -1.97 -9.69
CA ILE A 164 5.61 -1.67 -9.68
C ILE A 164 5.82 -0.24 -10.17
N ASP A 165 6.53 0.57 -9.39
CA ASP A 165 7.00 1.90 -9.79
C ASP A 165 8.26 1.74 -10.64
N ASP A 166 8.09 1.72 -11.96
CA ASP A 166 9.19 1.55 -12.91
C ASP A 166 10.17 2.71 -12.79
N THR A 167 9.66 3.93 -12.62
CA THR A 167 10.46 5.14 -12.44
C THR A 167 11.39 5.00 -11.23
N GLU A 168 10.89 4.52 -10.09
CA GLU A 168 11.72 4.33 -8.90
C GLU A 168 12.68 3.16 -9.08
N SER A 169 12.24 2.12 -9.78
CA SER A 169 13.08 0.95 -10.07
C SER A 169 14.30 1.34 -10.89
N GLU A 170 14.12 2.19 -11.91
CA GLU A 170 15.16 2.80 -12.72
C GLU A 170 16.03 3.78 -11.92
N GLU A 171 15.41 4.73 -11.21
CA GLU A 171 16.10 5.75 -10.37
C GLU A 171 17.04 5.09 -9.35
N ARG A 172 16.67 3.92 -8.83
CA ARG A 172 17.46 3.16 -7.84
C ARG A 172 18.31 2.04 -8.40
N ASN A 173 18.22 1.75 -9.70
CA ASN A 173 18.86 0.59 -10.32
C ASN A 173 18.58 -0.72 -9.56
N THR A 174 17.30 -1.02 -9.32
CA THR A 174 16.83 -2.22 -8.60
C THR A 174 15.92 -3.08 -9.48
N CYS A 175 15.59 -4.29 -9.05
CA CYS A 175 14.75 -5.20 -9.85
C CYS A 175 13.30 -4.73 -9.93
N CYS A 176 12.74 -4.29 -8.82
CA CYS A 176 11.39 -3.77 -8.74
C CYS A 176 11.21 -2.96 -7.46
N VAL A 177 10.41 -1.91 -7.56
CA VAL A 177 9.91 -1.15 -6.42
C VAL A 177 8.42 -1.31 -6.36
N ARG A 178 7.98 -2.03 -5.35
CA ARG A 178 6.56 -2.29 -5.18
C ARG A 178 5.87 -1.13 -4.48
N THR A 179 4.71 -0.75 -5.00
CA THR A 179 3.85 0.30 -4.44
C THR A 179 2.57 -0.21 -3.82
N VAL A 180 2.06 -1.35 -4.31
CA VAL A 180 0.83 -2.01 -3.89
C VAL A 180 1.04 -3.52 -3.99
N GLU A 181 0.59 -4.27 -3.00
CA GLU A 181 0.44 -5.74 -3.09
C GLU A 181 -0.85 -6.18 -2.42
N TYR A 182 -1.58 -7.04 -3.12
CA TYR A 182 -2.75 -7.71 -2.57
C TYR A 182 -2.96 -9.05 -3.25
N THR A 183 -3.80 -9.90 -2.65
CA THR A 183 -4.07 -11.24 -3.16
C THR A 183 -5.48 -11.37 -3.71
N VAL A 184 -5.62 -12.01 -4.86
CA VAL A 184 -6.89 -12.20 -5.59
C VAL A 184 -7.18 -13.67 -5.89
N GLY A 185 -8.46 -13.95 -6.14
CA GLY A 185 -8.95 -15.23 -6.63
C GLY A 185 -8.96 -15.34 -8.15
N GLU A 186 -9.68 -16.35 -8.64
CA GLU A 186 -10.01 -16.47 -10.06
C GLU A 186 -11.21 -15.56 -10.40
N GLY A 187 -11.21 -15.02 -11.62
CA GLY A 187 -12.27 -14.15 -12.14
C GLY A 187 -12.11 -12.65 -11.80
N ASN A 188 -13.08 -11.85 -12.22
CA ASN A 188 -13.10 -10.38 -12.06
C ASN A 188 -11.85 -9.65 -12.60
N PHE A 189 -11.18 -10.21 -13.61
CA PHE A 189 -9.94 -9.63 -14.16
C PHE A 189 -10.13 -8.19 -14.67
N SER A 190 -11.30 -7.87 -15.24
CA SER A 190 -11.64 -6.51 -15.65
C SER A 190 -11.64 -5.51 -14.49
N ILE A 191 -12.15 -5.90 -13.31
CA ILE A 191 -12.17 -5.04 -12.12
C ILE A 191 -10.75 -4.83 -11.60
N ILE A 192 -9.92 -5.89 -11.61
CA ILE A 192 -8.51 -5.81 -11.19
C ILE A 192 -7.72 -4.87 -12.11
N ILE A 193 -7.90 -5.00 -13.42
CA ILE A 193 -7.25 -4.11 -14.40
C ILE A 193 -7.78 -2.68 -14.31
N GLN A 194 -9.09 -2.49 -14.10
CA GLN A 194 -9.64 -1.16 -13.87
C GLN A 194 -9.04 -0.51 -12.62
N HIS A 195 -8.89 -1.27 -11.53
CA HIS A 195 -8.22 -0.82 -10.32
C HIS A 195 -6.77 -0.42 -10.62
N PHE A 196 -6.01 -1.24 -11.36
CA PHE A 196 -4.65 -0.89 -11.79
C PHE A 196 -4.61 0.43 -12.59
N TYR A 197 -5.48 0.60 -13.59
CA TYR A 197 -5.49 1.83 -14.38
C TYR A 197 -5.81 3.07 -13.56
N GLN A 198 -6.64 2.97 -12.52
CA GLN A 198 -6.86 4.10 -11.60
C GLN A 198 -5.57 4.52 -10.87
N TYR A 199 -4.75 3.55 -10.46
CA TYR A 199 -3.43 3.83 -9.86
C TYR A 199 -2.47 4.39 -10.91
N ALA A 200 -2.41 3.78 -12.10
CA ALA A 200 -1.50 4.23 -13.15
C ALA A 200 -1.80 5.68 -13.57
N GLU A 201 -3.07 6.06 -13.71
CA GLU A 201 -3.46 7.46 -13.97
C GLU A 201 -3.08 8.38 -12.81
N LEU A 202 -3.23 7.95 -11.55
CA LEU A 202 -2.79 8.73 -10.39
C LEU A 202 -1.26 8.94 -10.40
N TRP A 203 -0.47 7.93 -10.78
CA TRP A 203 0.98 8.01 -10.85
C TRP A 203 1.47 8.91 -11.99
N LYS A 204 0.80 8.88 -13.15
CA LYS A 204 1.12 9.78 -14.27
C LYS A 204 1.02 11.24 -13.87
N LYS A 205 0.04 11.60 -13.03
CA LYS A 205 -0.15 12.97 -12.52
C LYS A 205 1.02 13.49 -11.68
N ILE A 206 1.84 12.59 -11.12
CA ILE A 206 3.09 12.95 -10.41
C ILE A 206 4.35 12.61 -11.22
N GLY A 207 4.21 12.40 -12.54
CA GLY A 207 5.33 12.13 -13.44
C GLY A 207 5.99 10.77 -13.22
N ARG A 208 5.24 9.77 -12.75
CA ARG A 208 5.74 8.41 -12.51
C ARG A 208 4.98 7.38 -13.33
N ASN A 209 5.63 6.25 -13.59
CA ASN A 209 5.05 5.13 -14.33
C ASN A 209 4.83 3.93 -13.41
N LEU A 210 3.65 3.30 -13.56
CA LEU A 210 3.35 2.02 -12.92
C LEU A 210 3.19 0.91 -13.97
N THR A 211 3.72 -0.25 -13.65
CA THR A 211 3.37 -1.53 -14.28
C THR A 211 2.65 -2.45 -13.31
N ILE A 212 2.00 -3.48 -13.86
CA ILE A 212 1.34 -4.53 -13.10
C ILE A 212 2.12 -5.84 -13.27
N ASP A 213 2.48 -6.48 -12.16
CA ASP A 213 3.06 -7.83 -12.15
C ASP A 213 1.94 -8.84 -11.92
N LEU A 214 1.76 -9.71 -12.92
CA LEU A 214 0.77 -10.80 -12.94
C LEU A 214 1.42 -12.18 -12.89
N SER A 215 2.73 -12.27 -12.62
CA SER A 215 3.51 -13.52 -12.72
C SER A 215 3.03 -14.62 -11.77
N GLU A 216 2.42 -14.26 -10.64
CA GLU A 216 1.79 -15.22 -9.73
C GLU A 216 0.37 -15.63 -10.16
N HIS A 217 -0.22 -15.04 -11.22
CA HIS A 217 -1.56 -15.35 -11.74
C HIS A 217 -1.56 -15.64 -13.25
N PRO A 218 -1.11 -16.84 -13.69
CA PRO A 218 -0.91 -17.15 -15.11
C PRO A 218 -2.18 -17.05 -15.98
N THR A 219 -3.34 -17.34 -15.39
CA THR A 219 -4.63 -17.23 -16.10
C THR A 219 -4.94 -15.77 -16.42
N MET A 220 -4.73 -14.87 -15.45
CA MET A 220 -4.96 -13.44 -15.63
C MET A 220 -3.91 -12.81 -16.54
N GLU A 221 -2.64 -13.20 -16.39
CA GLU A 221 -1.54 -12.78 -17.28
C GLU A 221 -1.87 -13.08 -18.74
N LYS A 222 -2.24 -14.34 -19.04
CA LYS A 222 -2.65 -14.74 -20.39
C LYS A 222 -3.82 -13.89 -20.91
N TRP A 223 -4.88 -13.75 -20.11
CA TRP A 223 -6.05 -12.96 -20.49
C TRP A 223 -5.71 -11.49 -20.76
N PHE A 224 -4.81 -10.89 -19.97
CA PHE A 224 -4.38 -9.51 -20.17
C PHE A 224 -3.57 -9.34 -21.47
N MET A 225 -2.68 -10.29 -21.77
CA MET A 225 -1.92 -10.31 -23.02
C MET A 225 -2.83 -10.50 -24.25
N ASP A 226 -3.86 -11.34 -24.15
CA ASP A 226 -4.83 -11.54 -25.23
C ASP A 226 -5.58 -10.22 -25.55
N ILE A 227 -5.88 -9.40 -24.53
CA ILE A 227 -6.51 -8.08 -24.72
C ILE A 227 -5.54 -7.06 -25.33
N GLN A 228 -4.27 -7.06 -24.93
CA GLN A 228 -3.29 -6.11 -25.46
C GLN A 228 -2.95 -6.36 -26.94
N ASN A 229 -3.10 -7.60 -27.40
CA ASN A 229 -2.78 -8.01 -28.77
C ASN A 229 -3.98 -7.97 -29.74
N GLY A 230 -5.20 -7.76 -29.25
CA GLY A 230 -6.43 -7.73 -30.02
C GLY A 230 -6.93 -6.32 -30.31
#